data_AF-A0A7X2MUB2-F1
#
_entry.id   AF-A0A7X2MUB2-F1
#
_cell.length_a   1.000
_cell.length_b   1.000
_cell.length_c   1.000
_cell.angle_alpha   90.00
_cell.angle_beta   90.00
_cell.angle_gamma   90.00
#
_symmetry.space_group_name_H-M   'P 1'
#
loop_
_entity.id
_entity.type
_entity.pdbx_description
1 polymer ?
#
loop_
_entity_poly.entity_id
_entity_poly.type
_entity_poly.pdbx_seq_one_letter_code
_entity_poly.pdbx_strand_id
1 'polypeptide(L)' 'LLAWICRNGFEHHVAMNHSATAGVLQEAFSEYLGVSCYRHQ' A
#
# COMPACT_ATOMS: atom_id res chain seq x y z
N LEU A 1 5.16 -7.36 -8.20
CA LEU A 1 5.18 -6.19 -7.28
C LEU A 1 6.35 -5.23 -7.54
N LEU A 2 7.62 -5.56 -7.24
CA LEU A 2 8.72 -4.57 -7.30
C LEU A 2 8.86 -3.87 -8.67
N ALA A 3 8.86 -4.64 -9.77
CA ALA A 3 8.89 -4.07 -11.12
C ALA A 3 7.66 -3.19 -11.43
N TRP A 4 6.51 -3.47 -10.81
CA TRP A 4 5.32 -2.64 -10.95
C TRP A 4 5.51 -1.31 -10.19
N ILE A 5 5.99 -1.35 -8.95
CA ILE A 5 6.30 -0.17 -8.15
C ILE A 5 7.30 0.74 -8.89
N CYS A 6 8.39 0.18 -9.41
CA CYS A 6 9.42 0.95 -10.14
C CYS A 6 8.91 1.61 -11.43
N ARG A 7 7.86 1.09 -12.05
CA ARG A 7 7.32 1.63 -13.33
C ARG A 7 6.18 2.63 -13.17
N ASN A 8 5.63 2.76 -11.96
CA ASN A 8 4.41 3.56 -11.72
C ASN A 8 4.64 4.77 -10.80
N GLY A 9 5.90 5.16 -10.54
CA GLY A 9 6.23 6.44 -9.89
C GLY A 9 5.93 6.50 -8.38
N PHE A 10 6.01 5.38 -7.67
CA PHE A 10 5.91 5.35 -6.20
C PHE A 10 7.13 5.98 -5.53
N GLU A 11 6.91 6.53 -4.33
CA GLU A 11 7.96 7.18 -3.53
C GLU A 11 9.11 6.24 -3.16
N HIS A 12 10.30 6.82 -3.00
CA HIS A 12 11.51 6.05 -2.68
C HIS A 12 11.53 5.52 -1.23
N HIS A 13 10.82 6.19 -0.32
CA HIS A 13 10.65 5.74 1.04
C HIS A 13 9.46 4.78 1.15
N VAL A 14 9.75 3.57 1.60
CA VAL A 14 8.76 2.51 1.76
C VAL A 14 8.93 1.81 3.11
N ALA A 15 7.82 1.34 3.66
CA ALA A 15 7.80 0.46 4.82
C ALA A 15 7.49 -0.98 4.38
N MET A 16 8.19 -1.95 4.95
CA MET A 16 7.98 -3.37 4.69
C MET A 16 7.74 -4.10 6.00
N ASN A 17 6.85 -5.09 5.99
CA ASN A 17 6.64 -5.99 7.12
C ASN A 17 6.43 -7.43 6.63
N HIS A 18 6.67 -8.41 7.51
CA HIS A 18 6.56 -9.84 7.20
C HIS A 18 5.13 -10.41 7.37
N SER A 19 4.20 -9.62 7.89
CA SER A 19 2.84 -10.06 8.20
C SER A 19 1.87 -9.81 7.04
N ALA A 20 0.85 -10.65 6.88
CA ALA A 20 -0.19 -10.47 5.87
C ALA A 20 -1.21 -9.39 6.27
N THR A 21 -0.78 -8.11 6.25
CA THR A 21 -1.54 -6.96 6.81
C THR A 21 -2.18 -6.07 5.75
N ALA A 22 -2.09 -6.41 4.46
CA ALA A 22 -2.57 -5.57 3.37
C ALA A 22 -4.07 -5.22 3.46
N GLY A 23 -4.92 -6.16 3.90
CA GLY A 23 -6.36 -5.95 4.03
C GLY A 23 -6.72 -4.93 5.13
N VAL A 24 -6.18 -5.13 6.33
CA VAL A 24 -6.44 -4.23 7.46
C VAL A 24 -5.86 -2.82 7.23
N LEU A 25 -4.73 -2.69 6.52
CA LEU A 25 -4.19 -1.38 6.15
C LEU A 25 -5.07 -0.66 5.11
N GLN A 26 -5.62 -1.39 4.13
CA GLN A 26 -6.53 -0.81 3.15
C GLN A 26 -7.78 -0.24 3.82
N GLU A 27 -8.42 -1.03 4.70
CA GLU A 27 -9.58 -0.61 5.50
C GLU A 27 -9.24 0.58 6.41
N ALA A 28 -8.10 0.52 7.12
CA ALA A 28 -7.64 1.60 7.98
C ALA A 28 -7.49 2.92 7.23
N PHE A 29 -6.87 2.89 6.05
CA PHE A 29 -6.69 4.10 5.26
C PHE A 29 -8.00 4.59 4.62
N SER A 30 -8.81 3.71 4.02
CA SER A 30 -10.02 4.16 3.30
C SER A 30 -11.18 4.49 4.22
N GLU A 31 -11.55 3.59 5.14
CA GLU A 31 -12.80 3.71 5.91
C GLU A 31 -12.62 4.58 7.16
N TYR A 32 -11.52 4.38 7.88
CA TYR A 32 -11.31 5.08 9.16
C TYR A 32 -10.61 6.42 8.99
N LEU A 33 -9.65 6.51 8.08
CA LEU A 33 -8.84 7.72 7.88
C LEU A 33 -9.26 8.55 6.66
N GLY A 34 -10.10 8.01 5.77
CA GLY A 34 -10.54 8.72 4.56
C GLY A 34 -9.42 9.01 3.56
N VAL A 35 -8.29 8.31 3.65
CA VAL A 35 -7.13 8.45 2.77
C VAL A 35 -7.26 7.49 1.59
N SER A 36 -7.13 8.00 0.37
CA SER A 36 -7.15 7.16 -0.83
C SER A 36 -6.01 6.13 -0.79
N CYS A 37 -6.35 4.85 -0.78
CA CYS A 37 -5.38 3.75 -0.71
C CYS A 37 -5.50 2.85 -1.94
N TYR A 38 -4.45 2.82 -2.75
CA TYR A 38 -4.34 1.86 -3.86
C TYR A 38 -3.74 0.54 -3.36
N ARG A 39 -4.43 -0.57 -3.61
CA ARG A 39 -3.94 -1.93 -3.33
C ARG A 39 -3.66 -2.68 -4.64
N HIS A 40 -2.41 -3.11 -4.81
CA HIS A 40 -2.00 -3.94 -5.94
C HIS A 40 -2.55 -5.38 -5.82
N GLN A 41 -2.84 -6.03 -6.95
CA GLN A 41 -3.23 -7.45 -7.05
C GLN A 41 -2.11 -8.26 -7.69
#